data_AF-A0A917CX55-F1
#
_entry.id   AF-A0A917CX55-F1
#
_cell.length_a   1.000
_cell.length_b   1.000
_cell.length_c   1.000
_cell.angle_alpha   90.00
_cell.angle_beta   90.00
_cell.angle_gamma   90.00
#
_symmetry.space_group_name_H-M   'P 1'
#
loop_
_entity.id
_entity.type
_entity.pdbx_description
1 polymer ?
#
loop_
_entity_poly.entity_id
_entity_poly.type
_entity_poly.pdbx_seq_one_letter_code
_entity_poly.pdbx_strand_id
1 'polypeptide(L)'
;MMKTIKKLKEHSPSTTELMNLDYKFQPELTVKLDETKSEFDQSVINEIVLWKTNRYAQLSIETLNLVNKIDPNSDAIDLDLTHKVLTNLLKTKGVRLPMASTILRFRNPYIYQIIDQRVFRLLYGYELKLKEYINDNNINENINRYLDYLIELKNTCDEYQIPFTESDRIFYAYDKKVNKKNIN
;
A
#
# COMPACT_ATOMS: atom_id res chain seq x y z
N MET A 1 1.44 19.18 -24.26
CA MET A 1 0.38 18.15 -24.37
C MET A 1 0.44 17.31 -23.09
N MET A 2 -0.56 17.39 -22.21
CA MET A 2 -0.62 16.49 -21.04
C MET A 2 -0.78 15.07 -21.56
N LYS A 3 0.15 14.16 -21.24
CA LYS A 3 -0.02 12.74 -21.54
C LYS A 3 -1.20 12.21 -20.75
N THR A 4 -2.20 11.66 -21.43
CA THR A 4 -3.26 10.88 -20.79
C THR A 4 -2.63 9.67 -20.10
N ILE A 5 -2.84 9.55 -18.80
CA ILE A 5 -2.43 8.37 -18.03
C ILE A 5 -3.44 7.27 -18.37
N LYS A 6 -2.93 6.16 -18.91
CA LYS A 6 -3.79 5.04 -19.27
C LYS A 6 -4.09 4.15 -18.06
N LYS A 7 -5.34 3.67 -17.99
CA LYS A 7 -5.76 2.67 -17.01
C LYS A 7 -5.28 1.27 -17.39
N LEU A 8 -5.21 0.37 -16.41
CA LEU A 8 -4.89 -1.05 -16.63
C LEU A 8 -5.78 -1.67 -17.72
N LYS A 9 -7.08 -1.41 -17.68
CA LYS A 9 -8.06 -1.88 -18.66
C LYS A 9 -7.75 -1.45 -20.09
N GLU A 10 -7.22 -0.24 -20.27
CA GLU A 10 -6.85 0.31 -21.58
C GLU A 10 -5.55 -0.29 -22.13
N HIS A 11 -4.71 -0.86 -21.27
CA HIS A 11 -3.58 -1.68 -21.68
C HIS A 11 -3.98 -3.14 -21.95
N SER A 12 -5.08 -3.60 -21.35
CA SER A 12 -5.63 -4.95 -21.48
C SER A 12 -4.57 -6.07 -21.35
N PRO A 13 -3.72 -6.07 -20.30
CA PRO A 13 -2.75 -7.15 -20.12
C PRO A 13 -3.45 -8.48 -19.85
N SER A 14 -2.84 -9.58 -20.30
CA SER A 14 -3.30 -10.91 -19.90
C SER A 14 -2.90 -11.24 -18.47
N THR A 15 -3.63 -12.14 -17.80
CA THR A 15 -3.25 -12.69 -16.49
C THR A 15 -1.83 -13.27 -16.52
N THR A 16 -1.50 -14.04 -17.56
CA THR A 16 -0.16 -14.62 -17.75
C THR A 16 0.92 -13.54 -17.86
N GLU A 17 0.64 -12.41 -18.51
CA GLU A 17 1.57 -11.29 -18.58
C GLU A 17 1.82 -10.68 -17.20
N LEU A 18 0.77 -10.46 -16.41
CA LEU A 18 0.87 -9.89 -15.07
C LEU A 18 1.62 -10.82 -14.10
N MET A 19 1.31 -12.11 -14.14
CA MET A 19 1.91 -13.12 -13.24
C MET A 19 3.38 -13.42 -13.54
N ASN A 20 3.84 -13.17 -14.77
CA ASN A 20 5.24 -13.39 -15.18
C ASN A 20 6.15 -12.17 -14.97
N LEU A 21 5.68 -11.13 -14.28
CA LEU A 21 6.50 -9.96 -13.97
C LEU A 21 7.48 -10.25 -12.83
N ASP A 22 8.72 -9.82 -13.03
CA ASP A 22 9.78 -9.98 -12.03
C ASP A 22 9.81 -8.77 -11.07
N TYR A 23 9.51 -9.01 -9.80
CA TYR A 23 9.58 -8.02 -8.73
C TYR A 23 10.86 -8.20 -7.89
N LYS A 24 11.77 -7.22 -7.96
CA LYS A 24 13.09 -7.26 -7.30
C LYS A 24 13.38 -6.05 -6.42
N PHE A 25 12.35 -5.45 -5.83
CA PHE A 25 12.57 -4.30 -4.95
C PHE A 25 12.98 -4.79 -3.56
N GLN A 26 14.23 -4.52 -3.16
CA GLN A 26 14.81 -4.94 -1.88
C GLN A 26 14.51 -6.41 -1.52
N PRO A 27 14.99 -7.39 -2.31
CA PRO A 27 14.53 -8.78 -2.21
C PRO A 27 14.75 -9.40 -0.83
N GLU A 28 15.93 -9.24 -0.24
CA GLU A 28 16.27 -9.79 1.08
C GLU A 28 15.37 -9.22 2.19
N LEU A 29 15.20 -7.89 2.21
CA LEU A 29 14.36 -7.23 3.22
C LEU A 29 12.88 -7.53 3.01
N THR A 30 12.44 -7.68 1.77
CA THR A 30 11.05 -8.07 1.44
C THR A 30 10.73 -9.44 2.01
N VAL A 31 11.60 -10.44 1.78
CA VAL A 31 11.42 -11.79 2.33
C VAL A 31 11.36 -11.75 3.85
N LYS A 32 12.29 -11.05 4.49
CA LYS A 32 12.32 -10.90 5.95
C LYS A 32 11.01 -10.31 6.49
N LEU A 33 10.52 -9.24 5.87
CA LEU A 33 9.28 -8.56 6.31
C LEU A 33 8.03 -9.40 6.02
N ASP A 34 8.00 -10.16 4.92
CA ASP A 34 6.90 -11.09 4.62
C ASP A 34 6.81 -12.24 5.63
N GLU A 35 7.95 -12.70 6.14
CA GLU A 35 8.04 -13.79 7.12
C GLU A 35 7.82 -13.31 8.56
N THR A 36 7.73 -12.00 8.80
CA THR A 36 7.61 -11.43 10.14
C THR A 36 6.21 -11.70 10.72
N LYS A 37 6.15 -12.60 11.71
CA LYS A 37 4.90 -12.97 12.43
C LYS A 37 4.82 -12.38 13.84
N SER A 38 5.90 -11.79 14.34
CA SER A 38 5.94 -11.19 15.66
C SER A 38 5.07 -9.93 15.73
N GLU A 39 4.81 -9.47 16.94
CA GLU A 39 4.35 -8.10 17.14
C GLU A 39 5.36 -7.11 16.57
N PHE A 40 4.86 -6.00 16.04
CA PHE A 40 5.66 -4.91 15.53
C PHE A 40 6.13 -4.07 16.71
N ASP A 41 7.44 -3.93 16.81
CA ASP A 41 8.11 -2.93 17.63
C ASP A 41 8.70 -1.84 16.74
N GLN A 42 9.40 -0.87 17.34
CA GLN A 42 10.03 0.19 16.56
C GLN A 42 11.13 -0.34 15.62
N SER A 43 11.76 -1.48 15.91
CA SER A 43 12.77 -2.07 15.04
C SER A 43 12.15 -2.57 13.73
N VAL A 44 11.03 -3.30 13.81
CA VAL A 44 10.26 -3.75 12.64
C VAL A 44 9.78 -2.55 11.84
N ILE A 45 9.30 -1.49 12.50
CA ILE A 45 8.89 -0.27 11.80
C ILE A 45 10.05 0.41 11.08
N ASN A 46 11.24 0.47 11.70
CA ASN A 46 12.42 1.03 11.04
C ASN A 46 12.78 0.23 9.78
N GLU A 47 12.64 -1.09 9.81
CA GLU A 47 12.85 -1.96 8.65
C GLU A 47 11.81 -1.73 7.54
N ILE A 48 10.53 -1.58 7.90
CA ILE A 48 9.47 -1.23 6.94
C ILE A 48 9.71 0.15 6.33
N VAL A 49 10.13 1.12 7.14
CA VAL A 49 10.45 2.45 6.66
C VAL A 49 11.64 2.36 5.71
N LEU A 50 12.75 1.72 6.10
CA LEU A 50 13.92 1.48 5.24
C LEU A 50 13.53 0.80 3.92
N TRP A 51 12.61 -0.16 3.97
CA TRP A 51 12.06 -0.82 2.81
C TRP A 51 11.35 0.18 1.87
N LYS A 52 10.50 1.07 2.38
CA LYS A 52 9.73 2.00 1.51
C LYS A 52 10.50 3.25 1.11
N THR A 53 11.13 3.91 2.07
CA THR A 53 11.86 5.18 1.93
C THR A 53 12.93 5.27 2.99
N ASN A 54 14.19 5.55 2.65
CA ASN A 54 15.29 5.78 3.61
C ASN A 54 15.05 7.05 4.46
N ARG A 55 14.10 6.98 5.40
CA ARG A 55 13.58 8.03 6.27
C ARG A 55 13.43 7.46 7.69
N TYR A 56 13.02 8.30 8.62
CA TYR A 56 12.75 7.90 10.00
C TYR A 56 11.32 8.28 10.40
N ALA A 57 10.63 7.34 11.03
CA ALA A 57 9.30 7.54 11.61
C ALA A 57 9.25 6.83 12.97
N GLN A 58 9.17 7.61 14.05
CA GLN A 58 9.02 7.08 15.39
C GLN A 58 7.54 6.95 15.72
N LEU A 59 7.08 5.73 15.97
CA LEU A 59 5.71 5.48 16.39
C LEU A 59 5.64 5.56 17.92
N SER A 60 4.50 6.04 18.40
CA SER A 60 4.20 5.98 19.83
C SER A 60 3.84 4.53 20.23
N ILE A 61 3.98 4.22 21.52
CA ILE A 61 3.60 2.90 22.05
C ILE A 61 2.11 2.62 21.80
N GLU A 62 1.25 3.63 21.93
CA GLU A 62 -0.17 3.53 21.64
C GLU A 62 -0.42 3.16 20.18
N THR A 63 0.35 3.74 19.25
CA THR A 63 0.23 3.45 17.81
C THR A 63 0.69 2.04 17.49
N LEU A 64 1.81 1.59 18.07
CA LEU A 64 2.29 0.20 17.92
C LEU A 64 1.27 -0.80 18.44
N ASN A 65 0.74 -0.55 19.64
CA ASN A 65 -0.30 -1.40 20.24
C ASN A 65 -1.56 -1.48 19.38
N LEU A 66 -1.95 -0.38 18.72
CA LEU A 66 -3.07 -0.39 17.77
C LEU A 66 -2.76 -1.22 16.52
N VAL A 67 -1.57 -1.08 15.94
CA VAL A 67 -1.15 -1.88 14.77
C VAL A 67 -1.15 -3.37 15.13
N ASN A 68 -0.66 -3.74 16.31
CA ASN A 68 -0.57 -5.14 16.75
C ASN A 68 -1.92 -5.80 17.04
N LYS A 69 -2.99 -5.01 17.25
CA LYS A 69 -4.36 -5.53 17.35
C LYS A 69 -4.90 -6.09 16.04
N ILE A 70 -4.29 -5.75 14.90
CA ILE A 70 -4.65 -6.35 13.63
C ILE A 70 -4.17 -7.80 13.65
N ASP A 71 -5.10 -8.73 13.50
CA ASP A 71 -4.80 -10.15 13.32
C ASP A 71 -4.11 -10.35 11.95
N PRO A 72 -2.88 -10.88 11.90
CA PRO A 72 -2.16 -11.10 10.64
C PRO A 72 -2.80 -12.19 9.76
N ASN A 73 -3.71 -13.00 10.29
CA ASN A 73 -4.35 -14.11 9.58
C ASN A 73 -5.81 -13.84 9.22
N SER A 74 -6.39 -12.71 9.64
CA SER A 74 -7.75 -12.34 9.26
C SER A 74 -7.84 -12.08 7.76
N ASP A 75 -8.93 -12.50 7.12
CA ASP A 75 -9.30 -12.18 5.75
C ASP A 75 -10.34 -11.04 5.65
N ALA A 76 -10.94 -10.67 6.78
CA ALA A 76 -11.97 -9.64 6.89
C ALA A 76 -11.41 -8.35 7.52
N ILE A 77 -11.76 -7.22 6.89
CA ILE A 77 -11.39 -5.89 7.39
C ILE A 77 -12.27 -5.48 8.57
N ASP A 78 -11.66 -5.19 9.71
CA ASP A 78 -12.30 -4.47 10.81
C ASP A 78 -12.20 -2.97 10.52
N LEU A 79 -13.29 -2.35 10.04
CA LEU A 79 -13.29 -0.94 9.63
C LEU A 79 -13.01 0.01 10.81
N ASP A 80 -13.51 -0.29 12.00
CA ASP A 80 -13.34 0.55 13.17
C ASP A 80 -11.89 0.52 13.66
N LEU A 81 -11.31 -0.68 13.74
CA LEU A 81 -9.89 -0.84 14.08
C LEU A 81 -9.01 -0.21 13.00
N THR A 82 -9.29 -0.47 11.72
CA THR A 82 -8.55 0.10 10.58
C THR A 82 -8.53 1.61 10.65
N HIS A 83 -9.67 2.24 10.88
CA HIS A 83 -9.79 3.69 10.98
C HIS A 83 -8.98 4.21 12.17
N LYS A 84 -9.09 3.59 13.35
CA LYS A 84 -8.31 3.99 14.54
C LYS A 84 -6.80 3.89 14.30
N VAL A 85 -6.35 2.79 13.69
CA VAL A 85 -4.93 2.56 13.36
C VAL A 85 -4.45 3.62 12.37
N LEU A 86 -5.15 3.83 11.26
CA LEU A 86 -4.77 4.82 10.25
C LEU A 86 -4.78 6.25 10.79
N THR A 87 -5.75 6.63 11.63
CA THR A 87 -5.76 7.95 12.26
C THR A 87 -4.50 8.19 13.07
N ASN A 88 -4.05 7.20 13.85
CA ASN A 88 -2.83 7.33 14.67
C ASN A 88 -1.56 7.33 13.81
N LEU A 89 -1.50 6.46 12.80
CA LEU A 89 -0.39 6.44 11.83
C LEU A 89 -0.28 7.79 11.10
N LEU A 90 -1.37 8.35 10.59
CA LEU A 90 -1.36 9.61 9.83
C LEU A 90 -1.09 10.85 10.69
N LYS A 91 -1.30 10.77 12.02
CA LYS A 91 -0.86 11.80 12.98
C LYS A 91 0.63 11.70 13.30
N THR A 92 1.30 10.61 12.94
CA THR A 92 2.72 10.40 13.21
C THR A 92 3.60 11.14 12.18
N LYS A 93 4.54 11.94 12.68
CA LYS A 93 5.48 12.68 11.82
C LYS A 93 6.26 11.71 10.92
N GLY A 94 6.27 12.01 9.61
CA GLY A 94 6.96 11.18 8.62
C GLY A 94 6.11 10.02 8.08
N VAL A 95 4.93 9.77 8.64
CA VAL A 95 4.01 8.73 8.17
C VAL A 95 2.85 9.37 7.41
N ARG A 96 2.91 9.29 6.08
CA ARG A 96 1.77 9.58 5.19
C ARG A 96 1.10 8.29 4.76
N LEU A 97 -0.05 8.39 4.07
CA LEU A 97 -0.84 7.24 3.66
C LEU A 97 -0.04 6.14 2.91
N PRO A 98 0.93 6.45 2.02
CA PRO A 98 1.75 5.40 1.40
C PRO A 98 2.62 4.63 2.40
N MET A 99 3.12 5.30 3.45
CA MET A 99 3.87 4.63 4.52
C MET A 99 2.93 3.85 5.44
N ALA A 100 1.81 4.44 5.83
CA ALA A 100 0.81 3.78 6.68
C ALA A 100 0.28 2.49 6.04
N SER A 101 -0.07 2.53 4.75
CA SER A 101 -0.49 1.33 4.01
C SER A 101 0.61 0.29 3.86
N THR A 102 1.89 0.71 3.79
CA THR A 102 3.02 -0.23 3.80
C THR A 102 3.13 -0.97 5.14
N ILE A 103 3.03 -0.24 6.26
CA ILE A 103 3.01 -0.85 7.60
C ILE A 103 1.86 -1.85 7.70
N LEU A 104 0.65 -1.46 7.26
CA LEU A 104 -0.51 -2.34 7.28
C LEU A 104 -0.36 -3.57 6.38
N ARG A 105 0.21 -3.42 5.17
CA ARG A 105 0.45 -4.53 4.23
C ARG A 105 1.36 -5.59 4.83
N PHE A 106 2.45 -5.17 5.49
CA PHE A 106 3.33 -6.14 6.17
C PHE A 106 2.67 -6.74 7.41
N ARG A 107 1.74 -6.04 8.05
CA ARG A 107 1.00 -6.61 9.18
C ARG A 107 -0.02 -7.67 8.75
N ASN A 108 -0.77 -7.40 7.68
CA ASN A 108 -1.72 -8.35 7.11
C ASN A 108 -1.88 -8.10 5.59
N PRO A 109 -1.25 -8.92 4.73
CA PRO A 109 -1.32 -8.78 3.28
C PRO A 109 -2.66 -9.25 2.67
N TYR A 110 -3.47 -10.02 3.41
CA TYR A 110 -4.78 -10.50 2.95
C TYR A 110 -5.84 -9.39 2.96
N ILE A 111 -5.67 -8.39 3.83
CA ILE A 111 -6.58 -7.25 3.95
C ILE A 111 -6.01 -6.00 3.30
N TYR A 112 -4.73 -5.71 3.53
CA TYR A 112 -4.12 -4.45 3.18
C TYR A 112 -3.09 -4.58 2.08
N GLN A 113 -3.07 -3.59 1.20
CA GLN A 113 -2.11 -3.47 0.11
C GLN A 113 -1.62 -2.03 0.03
N ILE A 114 -0.42 -1.84 -0.50
CA ILE A 114 0.22 -0.53 -0.52
C ILE A 114 -0.52 0.40 -1.47
N ILE A 115 -0.90 1.59 -1.00
CA ILE A 115 -1.34 2.67 -1.90
C ILE A 115 -0.15 3.56 -2.23
N ASP A 116 0.23 3.60 -3.50
CA ASP A 116 1.19 4.57 -4.02
C ASP A 116 0.79 5.09 -5.40
N GLN A 117 1.52 6.11 -5.86
CA GLN A 117 1.23 6.81 -7.12
C GLN A 117 1.17 5.88 -8.34
N ARG A 118 1.91 4.76 -8.34
CA ARG A 118 2.06 3.88 -9.51
C ARG A 118 0.87 2.95 -9.65
N VAL A 119 0.51 2.25 -8.58
CA VAL A 119 -0.65 1.36 -8.61
C VAL A 119 -1.92 2.19 -8.72
N PHE A 120 -2.00 3.30 -7.97
CA PHE A 120 -3.16 4.18 -8.02
C PHE A 120 -3.45 4.69 -9.44
N ARG A 121 -2.44 5.18 -10.17
CA ARG A 121 -2.65 5.69 -11.52
C ARG A 121 -3.03 4.60 -12.52
N LEU A 122 -2.58 3.36 -12.33
CA LEU A 122 -3.01 2.22 -13.14
C LEU A 122 -4.49 1.92 -12.95
N LEU A 123 -5.00 1.97 -11.71
CA LEU A 123 -6.41 1.73 -11.43
C LEU A 123 -7.29 2.87 -11.93
N TYR A 124 -6.90 4.11 -11.62
CA TYR A 124 -7.79 5.26 -11.78
C TYR A 124 -7.53 6.12 -13.02
N GLY A 125 -6.37 5.99 -13.67
CA GLY A 125 -6.02 6.82 -14.84
C GLY A 125 -5.70 8.28 -14.50
N TYR A 126 -5.47 8.59 -13.22
CA TYR A 126 -5.06 9.93 -12.76
C TYR A 126 -4.17 9.83 -11.52
N GLU A 127 -3.55 10.96 -11.13
CA GLU A 127 -2.58 10.99 -10.05
C GLU A 127 -3.23 10.95 -8.65
N LEU A 128 -2.58 10.25 -7.72
CA LEU A 128 -2.99 10.21 -6.32
C LEU A 128 -2.80 11.61 -5.70
N LYS A 129 -3.91 12.24 -5.32
CA LYS A 129 -3.91 13.51 -4.60
C LYS A 129 -4.33 13.28 -3.16
N LEU A 130 -3.38 13.41 -2.24
CA LEU A 130 -3.62 13.32 -0.81
C LEU A 130 -3.71 14.71 -0.19
N LYS A 131 -4.56 14.87 0.82
CA LYS A 131 -4.58 16.07 1.64
C LYS A 131 -3.36 16.08 2.55
N GLU A 132 -2.55 17.13 2.46
CA GLU A 132 -1.24 17.19 3.15
C GLU A 132 -1.34 17.77 4.56
N TYR A 133 -2.28 18.68 4.78
CA TYR A 133 -2.45 19.34 6.07
C TYR A 133 -3.10 18.38 7.07
N ILE A 134 -2.45 18.19 8.22
CA ILE A 134 -2.88 17.26 9.26
C ILE A 134 -4.03 17.92 10.05
N ASN A 135 -5.26 17.52 9.74
CA ASN A 135 -6.45 17.76 10.55
C ASN A 135 -7.39 16.55 10.42
N ASP A 136 -8.37 16.43 11.32
CA ASP A 136 -9.22 15.24 11.37
C ASP A 136 -10.04 15.04 10.08
N ASN A 137 -10.53 16.12 9.44
CA ASN A 137 -11.26 16.00 8.16
C ASN A 137 -10.37 15.44 7.04
N ASN A 138 -9.18 15.98 6.86
CA ASN A 138 -8.22 15.56 5.85
C ASN A 138 -7.71 14.13 6.11
N ILE A 139 -7.53 13.76 7.38
CA ILE A 139 -7.20 12.38 7.77
C ILE A 139 -8.32 11.45 7.34
N ASN A 140 -9.58 11.76 7.69
CA ASN A 140 -10.73 10.93 7.35
C ASN A 140 -10.91 10.80 5.83
N GLU A 141 -10.73 11.90 5.07
CA GLU A 141 -10.75 11.85 3.60
C GLU A 141 -9.66 10.94 3.02
N ASN A 142 -8.43 11.01 3.56
CA ASN A 142 -7.34 10.13 3.14
C ASN A 142 -7.60 8.66 3.52
N ILE A 143 -8.23 8.39 4.66
CA ILE A 143 -8.65 7.05 5.09
C ILE A 143 -9.71 6.49 4.16
N ASN A 144 -10.77 7.25 3.88
CA ASN A 144 -11.84 6.83 2.98
C ASN A 144 -11.28 6.54 1.59
N ARG A 145 -10.39 7.40 1.08
CA ARG A 145 -9.69 7.17 -0.19
C ARG A 145 -8.91 5.86 -0.21
N TYR A 146 -8.30 5.47 0.90
CA TYR A 146 -7.58 4.21 1.01
C TYR A 146 -8.52 3.01 1.03
N LEU A 147 -9.63 3.09 1.77
CA LEU A 147 -10.62 2.03 1.81
C LEU A 147 -11.26 1.80 0.43
N ASP A 148 -11.62 2.88 -0.28
CA ASP A 148 -12.10 2.83 -1.66
C ASP A 148 -11.06 2.21 -2.60
N TYR A 149 -9.77 2.53 -2.38
CA TYR A 149 -8.66 1.93 -3.12
C TYR A 149 -8.56 0.43 -2.92
N LEU A 150 -8.69 -0.08 -1.69
CA LEU A 150 -8.64 -1.51 -1.42
C LEU A 150 -9.80 -2.26 -2.10
N ILE A 151 -10.99 -1.66 -2.14
CA ILE A 151 -12.15 -2.24 -2.84
C ILE A 151 -11.88 -2.30 -4.34
N GLU A 152 -11.45 -1.20 -4.96
CA GLU A 152 -11.14 -1.16 -6.39
C GLU A 152 -10.01 -2.13 -6.75
N LEU A 153 -8.99 -2.23 -5.90
CA LEU A 153 -7.87 -3.14 -6.07
C LEU A 153 -8.34 -4.60 -6.00
N LYS A 154 -9.20 -4.97 -5.05
CA LYS A 154 -9.78 -6.33 -4.96
C LYS A 154 -10.58 -6.66 -6.21
N ASN A 155 -11.48 -5.78 -6.64
CA ASN A 155 -12.25 -5.98 -7.87
C ASN A 155 -11.35 -6.17 -9.09
N THR A 156 -10.26 -5.40 -9.17
CA THR A 156 -9.27 -5.54 -10.25
C THR A 156 -8.53 -6.87 -10.15
N CYS A 157 -8.18 -7.32 -8.94
CA CYS A 157 -7.54 -8.62 -8.74
C CYS A 157 -8.45 -9.75 -9.22
N ASP A 158 -9.75 -9.69 -8.91
CA ASP A 158 -10.73 -10.67 -9.34
C ASP A 158 -10.91 -10.69 -10.86
N GLU A 159 -10.99 -9.51 -11.49
CA GLU A 159 -11.10 -9.36 -12.96
C GLU A 159 -9.90 -9.95 -13.70
N TYR A 160 -8.70 -9.73 -13.19
CA TYR A 160 -7.46 -10.21 -13.81
C TYR A 160 -6.99 -11.57 -13.26
N GLN A 161 -7.74 -12.17 -12.34
CA GLN A 161 -7.42 -13.44 -11.69
C GLN A 161 -6.02 -13.47 -11.07
N ILE A 162 -5.64 -12.40 -10.37
CA ILE A 162 -4.37 -12.31 -9.66
C ILE A 162 -4.58 -12.39 -8.13
N PRO A 163 -3.62 -12.92 -7.37
CA PRO A 163 -3.72 -12.94 -5.91
C PRO A 163 -3.65 -11.52 -5.33
N PHE A 164 -4.64 -11.15 -4.51
CA PHE A 164 -4.67 -9.84 -3.86
C PHE A 164 -3.40 -9.57 -3.02
N THR A 165 -2.86 -10.61 -2.36
CA THR A 165 -1.66 -10.52 -1.49
C THR A 165 -0.40 -10.06 -2.23
N GLU A 166 -0.34 -10.28 -3.55
CA GLU A 166 0.80 -9.91 -4.42
C GLU A 166 0.47 -8.71 -5.32
N SER A 167 -0.72 -8.14 -5.21
CA SER A 167 -1.24 -7.18 -6.17
C SER A 167 -0.44 -5.88 -6.22
N ASP A 168 0.05 -5.38 -5.08
CA ASP A 168 0.90 -4.18 -5.05
C ASP A 168 2.18 -4.37 -5.86
N ARG A 169 2.80 -5.56 -5.76
CA ARG A 169 4.04 -5.93 -6.46
C ARG A 169 3.82 -6.12 -7.95
N ILE A 170 2.78 -6.87 -8.32
CA ILE A 170 2.41 -7.15 -9.71
C ILE A 170 2.13 -5.84 -10.44
N PHE A 171 1.27 -4.99 -9.88
CA PHE A 171 0.91 -3.73 -10.52
C PHE A 171 2.05 -2.71 -10.49
N TYR A 172 2.90 -2.70 -9.46
CA TYR A 172 4.12 -1.90 -9.46
C TYR A 172 5.05 -2.31 -10.62
N ALA A 173 5.29 -3.61 -10.80
CA ALA A 173 6.15 -4.11 -11.87
C ALA A 173 5.55 -3.82 -13.26
N TYR A 174 4.22 -3.94 -13.38
CA TYR A 174 3.51 -3.65 -14.61
C TYR A 174 3.59 -2.16 -14.97
N ASP A 175 3.30 -1.28 -14.00
CA ASP A 175 3.46 0.16 -14.17
C ASP A 175 4.88 0.51 -14.63
N LYS A 176 5.91 -0.09 -14.00
CA LYS A 176 7.31 0.12 -14.38
C LYS A 176 7.59 -0.34 -15.81
N LYS A 177 6.91 -1.38 -16.31
CA LYS A 177 7.00 -1.86 -17.70
C LYS A 177 6.36 -0.89 -18.69
N VAL A 178 5.15 -0.42 -18.42
CA VAL A 178 4.35 0.38 -19.37
C VAL A 178 4.63 1.88 -19.31
N ASN A 179 5.04 2.40 -18.14
CA ASN A 179 5.29 3.81 -17.89
C ASN A 179 6.80 4.16 -17.77
N LYS A 180 7.69 3.38 -18.42
CA LYS A 180 9.17 3.53 -18.43
C LYS A 180 9.72 4.96 -18.68
N LYS A 181 8.89 5.96 -19.03
CA LYS A 181 9.29 7.34 -19.35
C LYS A 181 8.93 8.42 -18.31
N ASN A 182 8.36 8.08 -17.16
CA ASN A 182 7.95 9.08 -16.15
C ASN A 182 8.74 8.98 -14.83
N ILE A 183 10.04 8.64 -14.90
CA ILE A 183 10.93 8.61 -13.73
C ILE A 183 12.00 9.67 -13.95
N ASN A 184 11.71 10.89 -13.48
CA ASN A 184 12.72 11.85 -13.03
C ASN A 184 12.50 12.06 -11.54
#